data_AF-A0A7L1MRC1-F1
#
_entry.id   AF-A0A7L1MRC1-F1
#
_cell.length_a   1.000
_cell.length_b   1.000
_cell.length_c   1.000
_cell.angle_alpha   90.00
_cell.angle_beta   90.00
_cell.angle_gamma   90.00
#
_symmetry.space_group_name_H-M   'P 1'
#
loop_
_entity.id
_entity.type
_entity.pdbx_description
1 polymer ?
#
loop_
_entity_poly.entity_id
_entity_poly.type
_entity_poly.pdbx_seq_one_letter_code
_entity_poly.pdbx_strand_id
1 'polypeptide(L)'
;MPVWLREHSWRQTATAVYLSLPLRGARATPANIFCSEQYLKVSIPPFLFEAVLYAPIDDTNSTAKIGNGNIFFTLYKKEPSMWDSLTLANADKEKLQSLRENAVLKAQEKAKEETEAKKITKQEHKKYALEATMKVEEAERKRIEDMKEKERQKVTKELELWKNQQKDGDKYKSIQKKGELHKEIEPLKERKNETTTKTRIPNEGTSKTRLKSTKGSCSMFSQNLKEEQLPAPRAAATIKVNFTPRVFPTALRESRIAEEEEWLHKQAEARRIINSDLSELEDLKEEEKNPDWLKDKGNKMFAMGDYLGAVNAYNLAVRLNNALPLLYLNRAACHLKLRNLHKAIEDSSKALELLIPPVPDNEKARVKAHVRRGTAFCQLELYTEGLRDYEAALKIDPRNKNIEKDAEKIRHLIQGTMQCS
;
A
#
# COMPACT_ATOMS: atom_id res chain seq x y z
N MET A 1 -40.16 -20.99 -16.01
CA MET A 1 -39.56 -21.06 -17.36
C MET A 1 -39.61 -19.68 -17.99
N PRO A 2 -38.55 -19.22 -18.67
CA PRO A 2 -38.60 -17.93 -19.36
C PRO A 2 -39.61 -17.96 -20.51
N VAL A 3 -40.35 -16.87 -20.67
CA VAL A 3 -41.33 -16.65 -21.75
C VAL A 3 -40.58 -16.08 -22.95
N TRP A 4 -40.57 -16.82 -24.05
CA TRP A 4 -39.90 -16.39 -25.28
C TRP A 4 -40.68 -15.25 -25.95
N LEU A 5 -40.02 -14.10 -26.16
CA LEU A 5 -40.56 -13.00 -26.95
C LEU A 5 -40.50 -13.37 -28.44
N ARG A 6 -41.61 -13.87 -28.98
CA ARG A 6 -41.72 -14.23 -30.41
C ARG A 6 -42.16 -13.07 -31.29
N GLU A 7 -42.86 -12.09 -30.72
CA GLU A 7 -43.30 -10.89 -31.42
C GLU A 7 -42.13 -9.92 -31.54
N HIS A 8 -41.53 -9.86 -32.72
CA HIS A 8 -40.47 -8.91 -33.06
C HIS A 8 -40.72 -8.42 -34.48
N SER A 9 -40.41 -7.15 -34.73
CA SER A 9 -40.46 -6.59 -36.08
C SER A 9 -39.08 -6.07 -36.43
N TRP A 10 -38.60 -6.37 -37.64
CA TRP A 10 -37.30 -5.91 -38.10
C TRP A 10 -37.41 -5.34 -39.51
N ARG A 11 -36.55 -4.37 -39.80
CA ARG A 11 -36.36 -3.76 -41.10
C ARG A 11 -34.87 -3.65 -41.35
N GLN A 12 -34.46 -3.57 -42.61
CA GLN A 12 -33.05 -3.45 -42.95
C GLN A 12 -32.83 -2.48 -44.10
N THR A 13 -31.62 -1.95 -44.12
CA THR A 13 -31.00 -1.30 -45.26
C THR A 13 -29.75 -2.11 -45.66
N ALA A 14 -29.07 -1.70 -46.72
CA ALA A 14 -27.80 -2.33 -47.10
C ALA A 14 -26.74 -2.27 -45.99
N THR A 15 -26.79 -1.26 -45.12
CA THR A 15 -25.76 -0.98 -44.11
C THR A 15 -26.21 -1.21 -42.66
N ALA A 16 -27.51 -1.24 -42.39
CA ALA A 16 -28.03 -1.33 -41.03
C ALA A 16 -29.26 -2.24 -40.91
N VAL A 17 -29.51 -2.72 -39.70
CA VAL A 17 -30.69 -3.50 -39.30
C VAL A 17 -31.36 -2.78 -38.14
N TYR A 18 -32.65 -2.55 -38.30
CA TYR A 18 -33.51 -1.95 -37.29
C TYR A 18 -34.40 -3.04 -36.71
N LEU A 19 -34.26 -3.33 -35.41
CA LEU A 19 -35.06 -4.35 -34.73
C LEU A 19 -35.87 -3.69 -33.61
N SER A 20 -37.17 -3.94 -33.59
CA SER A 20 -38.10 -3.47 -32.56
C SER A 20 -38.66 -4.65 -31.77
N LEU A 21 -38.42 -4.63 -30.46
CA LEU A 21 -38.90 -5.61 -29.50
C LEU A 21 -39.93 -4.95 -28.55
N PRO A 22 -41.23 -5.27 -28.69
CA PRO A 22 -42.25 -4.81 -27.74
C PRO A 22 -42.18 -5.58 -26.42
N LEU A 23 -42.06 -4.85 -25.31
CA LEU A 23 -42.09 -5.38 -23.95
C LEU A 23 -43.47 -5.10 -23.38
N ARG A 24 -44.29 -6.14 -23.20
CA ARG A 24 -45.69 -6.06 -22.71
C ARG A 24 -45.77 -5.60 -21.24
N GLY A 25 -45.40 -4.35 -20.95
CA GLY A 25 -45.41 -3.73 -19.62
C GLY A 25 -44.15 -3.92 -18.77
N ALA A 26 -43.09 -4.55 -19.30
CA ALA A 26 -41.84 -4.75 -18.56
C ALA A 26 -40.87 -3.56 -18.72
N ARG A 27 -40.19 -3.16 -17.63
CA ARG A 27 -39.15 -2.13 -17.65
C ARG A 27 -37.79 -2.76 -17.98
N ALA A 28 -37.19 -2.35 -19.09
CA ALA A 28 -35.83 -2.76 -19.45
C ALA A 28 -34.79 -1.79 -18.90
N THR A 29 -33.66 -2.33 -18.45
CA THR A 29 -32.45 -1.54 -18.17
C THR A 29 -31.33 -1.94 -19.15
N PRO A 30 -30.28 -1.13 -19.33
CA PRO A 30 -29.16 -1.49 -20.20
C PRO A 30 -28.49 -2.82 -19.82
N ALA A 31 -28.49 -3.18 -18.53
CA ALA A 31 -27.92 -4.45 -18.04
C ALA A 31 -28.68 -5.70 -18.53
N ASN A 32 -29.90 -5.54 -19.05
CA ASN A 32 -30.70 -6.64 -19.58
C ASN A 32 -30.36 -7.00 -21.03
N ILE A 33 -29.54 -6.18 -21.70
CA ILE A 33 -29.22 -6.29 -23.12
C ILE A 33 -27.77 -6.73 -23.24
N PHE A 34 -27.54 -7.84 -23.94
CA PHE A 34 -26.23 -8.31 -24.33
C PHE A 34 -26.16 -8.35 -25.85
N CYS A 35 -25.26 -7.54 -26.42
CA CYS A 35 -25.01 -7.46 -27.84
C CYS A 35 -23.55 -7.87 -28.09
N SER A 36 -23.34 -8.66 -29.13
CA SER A 36 -22.03 -9.07 -29.63
C SER A 36 -22.10 -9.10 -31.15
N GLU A 37 -20.99 -9.38 -31.82
CA GLU A 37 -20.89 -9.29 -33.28
C GLU A 37 -21.89 -10.17 -34.01
N GLN A 38 -22.23 -11.36 -33.50
CA GLN A 38 -23.17 -12.28 -34.16
C GLN A 38 -24.31 -12.74 -33.25
N TYR A 39 -24.42 -12.17 -32.06
CA TYR A 39 -25.34 -12.67 -31.04
C TYR A 39 -25.98 -11.52 -30.29
N LEU A 40 -27.31 -11.55 -30.22
CA LEU A 40 -28.12 -10.59 -29.50
C LEU A 40 -29.00 -11.34 -28.49
N LYS A 41 -28.92 -10.93 -27.23
CA LYS A 41 -29.72 -11.48 -26.14
C LYS A 41 -30.33 -10.35 -25.33
N VAL A 42 -31.63 -10.45 -25.07
CA VAL A 42 -32.36 -9.55 -24.17
C VAL A 42 -33.05 -10.40 -23.12
N SER A 43 -32.66 -10.22 -21.86
CA SER A 43 -33.15 -11.02 -20.73
C SER A 43 -33.82 -10.11 -19.71
N ILE A 44 -35.15 -10.10 -19.68
CA ILE A 44 -35.96 -9.27 -18.78
C ILE A 44 -37.00 -10.17 -18.11
N PRO A 45 -36.75 -10.69 -16.89
CA PRO A 45 -37.66 -11.65 -16.26
C PRO A 45 -39.12 -11.17 -16.26
N PRO A 46 -40.10 -11.98 -16.74
CA PRO A 46 -39.99 -13.38 -17.20
C PRO A 46 -39.62 -13.56 -18.68
N PHE A 47 -39.46 -12.50 -19.46
CA PHE A 47 -39.22 -12.49 -20.90
C PHE A 47 -37.76 -12.75 -21.31
N LEU A 48 -37.57 -13.52 -22.39
CA LEU A 48 -36.27 -13.77 -23.02
C LEU A 48 -36.39 -13.64 -24.53
N PHE A 49 -35.45 -12.92 -25.13
CA PHE A 49 -35.21 -12.89 -26.57
C PHE A 49 -33.75 -13.26 -26.84
N GLU A 50 -33.53 -14.14 -27.80
CA GLU A 50 -32.22 -14.62 -28.20
C GLU A 50 -32.21 -14.79 -29.72
N ALA A 51 -31.24 -14.16 -30.38
CA ALA A 51 -31.08 -14.20 -31.83
C ALA A 51 -29.59 -14.29 -32.18
N VAL A 52 -29.22 -15.34 -32.91
CA VAL A 52 -27.95 -15.42 -33.63
C VAL A 52 -28.15 -14.73 -34.97
N LEU A 53 -27.48 -13.61 -35.18
CA LEU A 53 -27.64 -12.77 -36.36
C LEU A 53 -27.10 -13.48 -37.61
N TYR A 54 -27.69 -13.19 -38.76
CA TYR A 54 -27.28 -13.78 -40.04
C TYR A 54 -25.81 -13.51 -40.40
N ALA A 55 -25.34 -12.29 -40.15
CA ALA A 55 -23.98 -11.84 -40.46
C ALA A 55 -23.43 -10.96 -39.33
N PRO A 56 -22.10 -10.79 -39.22
CA PRO A 56 -21.52 -10.02 -38.13
C PRO A 56 -21.85 -8.52 -38.22
N ILE A 57 -22.18 -7.95 -37.07
CA ILE A 57 -22.45 -6.53 -36.84
C ILE A 57 -21.27 -5.86 -36.13
N ASP A 58 -21.20 -4.54 -36.28
CA ASP A 58 -20.26 -3.71 -35.55
C ASP A 58 -20.84 -3.35 -34.17
N ASP A 59 -20.32 -4.02 -33.14
CA ASP A 59 -20.70 -3.81 -31.73
C ASP A 59 -20.45 -2.37 -31.25
N THR A 60 -19.45 -1.67 -31.79
CA THR A 60 -19.05 -0.34 -31.30
C THR A 60 -19.98 0.79 -31.76
N ASN A 61 -20.47 0.70 -32.99
CA ASN A 61 -21.35 1.70 -33.59
C ASN A 61 -22.84 1.37 -33.43
N SER A 62 -23.16 0.12 -33.11
CA SER A 62 -24.54 -0.32 -32.90
C SER A 62 -25.11 0.27 -31.60
N THR A 63 -26.38 0.69 -31.64
CA THR A 63 -27.02 1.35 -30.49
C THR A 63 -28.36 0.71 -30.15
N ALA A 64 -28.69 0.68 -28.86
CA ALA A 64 -29.99 0.23 -28.36
C ALA A 64 -30.67 1.38 -27.60
N LYS A 65 -31.87 1.76 -28.05
CA LYS A 65 -32.73 2.77 -27.41
C LYS A 65 -33.88 2.07 -26.71
N ILE A 66 -34.00 2.30 -25.41
CA ILE A 66 -35.09 1.78 -24.57
C ILE A 66 -36.10 2.90 -24.37
N GLY A 67 -37.36 2.71 -24.74
CA GLY A 67 -38.39 3.74 -24.57
C GLY A 67 -39.83 3.22 -24.71
N ASN A 68 -40.75 3.77 -23.90
CA ASN A 68 -42.20 3.53 -23.96
C ASN A 68 -42.62 2.04 -24.03
N GLY A 69 -41.92 1.17 -23.28
CA GLY A 69 -42.20 -0.26 -23.29
C GLY A 69 -41.68 -1.01 -24.51
N ASN A 70 -40.85 -0.40 -25.36
CA ASN A 70 -40.22 -1.05 -26.52
C ASN A 70 -38.70 -0.87 -26.48
N ILE A 71 -37.96 -1.85 -27.00
CA ILE A 71 -36.52 -1.72 -27.27
C ILE A 71 -36.33 -1.60 -28.78
N PHE A 72 -35.66 -0.53 -29.20
CA PHE A 72 -35.28 -0.29 -30.59
C PHE A 72 -33.76 -0.46 -30.73
N PHE A 73 -33.35 -1.43 -31.54
CA PHE A 73 -31.97 -1.64 -31.91
C PHE A 73 -31.70 -1.03 -33.29
N THR A 74 -30.58 -0.32 -33.38
CA THR A 74 -29.96 0.10 -34.64
C THR A 74 -28.62 -0.61 -34.73
N LEU A 75 -28.57 -1.71 -35.48
CA LEU A 75 -27.39 -2.55 -35.62
C LEU A 75 -26.72 -2.25 -36.97
N TYR A 76 -25.43 -1.91 -36.96
CA TYR A 76 -24.69 -1.67 -38.21
C TYR A 76 -24.00 -2.94 -38.68
N LYS A 77 -24.16 -3.28 -39.96
CA LYS A 77 -23.54 -4.46 -40.57
C LYS A 77 -22.05 -4.20 -40.79
N LYS A 78 -21.18 -5.17 -40.50
CA LYS A 78 -19.75 -5.06 -40.88
C LYS A 78 -19.57 -5.09 -42.39
N GLU A 79 -20.38 -5.91 -43.07
CA GLU A 79 -20.38 -6.02 -44.53
C GLU A 79 -21.73 -5.58 -45.09
N PRO A 80 -21.76 -4.65 -46.08
CA PRO A 80 -23.00 -4.17 -46.65
C PRO A 80 -23.65 -5.24 -47.52
N SER A 81 -24.62 -5.97 -46.97
CA SER A 81 -25.35 -7.06 -47.63
C SER A 81 -26.81 -7.06 -47.21
N MET A 82 -27.73 -7.47 -48.09
CA MET A 82 -29.13 -7.68 -47.72
C MET A 82 -29.28 -9.06 -47.08
N TRP A 83 -29.99 -9.13 -45.95
CA TRP A 83 -30.18 -10.38 -45.21
C TRP A 83 -31.52 -11.02 -45.59
N ASP A 84 -31.52 -12.29 -45.97
CA ASP A 84 -32.76 -13.02 -46.28
C ASP A 84 -33.58 -13.32 -45.01
N SER A 85 -32.92 -13.36 -43.85
CA SER A 85 -33.52 -13.58 -42.55
C SER A 85 -32.73 -12.84 -41.46
N LEU A 86 -33.38 -12.45 -40.36
CA LEU A 86 -32.70 -11.81 -39.21
C LEU A 86 -31.76 -12.79 -38.50
N THR A 87 -32.20 -14.04 -38.41
CA THR A 87 -31.48 -15.14 -37.77
C THR A 87 -31.01 -16.15 -38.80
N LEU A 88 -29.87 -16.79 -38.56
CA LEU A 88 -29.34 -17.85 -39.40
C LEU A 88 -30.35 -19.02 -39.52
N ALA A 89 -31.16 -19.05 -40.59
CA ALA A 89 -32.16 -20.08 -40.83
C ALA A 89 -31.46 -21.41 -41.19
N ASN A 90 -31.80 -22.50 -40.49
CA ASN A 90 -31.32 -23.89 -40.67
C ASN A 90 -29.98 -24.29 -40.02
N ALA A 91 -29.55 -23.64 -38.94
CA ALA A 91 -28.37 -24.10 -38.19
C ALA A 91 -28.70 -25.21 -37.19
N ASP A 92 -27.87 -26.25 -37.15
CA ASP A 92 -27.92 -27.32 -36.15
C ASP A 92 -27.85 -26.73 -34.73
N LYS A 93 -28.60 -27.30 -33.78
CA LYS A 93 -28.64 -26.84 -32.39
C LYS A 93 -27.25 -26.69 -31.76
N GLU A 94 -26.33 -27.58 -32.11
CA GLU A 94 -24.93 -27.57 -31.65
C GLU A 94 -24.13 -26.38 -32.21
N LYS A 95 -24.37 -26.01 -33.47
CA LYS A 95 -23.71 -24.85 -34.11
C LYS A 95 -24.20 -23.54 -33.49
N LEU A 96 -25.50 -23.44 -33.18
CA LEU A 96 -26.04 -22.27 -32.46
C LEU A 96 -25.47 -22.15 -31.05
N GLN A 97 -25.26 -23.28 -30.37
CA GLN A 97 -24.65 -23.30 -29.05
C GLN A 97 -23.18 -22.87 -29.08
N SER A 98 -22.38 -23.39 -30.02
CA SER A 98 -20.98 -23.00 -30.14
C SER A 98 -20.81 -21.52 -30.52
N LEU A 99 -21.66 -21.00 -31.40
CA LEU A 99 -21.67 -19.56 -31.74
C LEU A 99 -21.99 -18.69 -30.52
N ARG A 100 -22.95 -19.11 -29.69
CA ARG A 100 -23.27 -18.43 -28.43
C ARG A 100 -22.09 -18.44 -27.47
N GLU A 101 -21.47 -19.60 -27.25
CA GLU A 101 -20.33 -19.74 -26.34
C GLU A 101 -19.15 -18.88 -26.82
N ASN A 102 -18.84 -18.91 -28.11
CA ASN A 102 -17.81 -18.08 -28.72
C ASN A 102 -18.09 -16.57 -28.57
N ALA A 103 -19.34 -16.14 -28.76
CA ALA A 103 -19.72 -14.73 -28.59
C ALA A 103 -19.56 -14.25 -27.14
N VAL A 104 -19.90 -15.10 -26.17
CA VAL A 104 -19.73 -14.80 -24.73
C VAL A 104 -18.26 -14.77 -24.36
N LEU A 105 -17.46 -15.74 -24.83
CA LEU A 105 -16.01 -15.80 -24.55
C LEU A 105 -15.30 -14.56 -25.08
N LYS A 106 -15.54 -14.18 -26.34
CA LYS A 106 -14.96 -12.96 -26.93
C LYS A 106 -15.33 -11.69 -26.16
N ALA A 107 -16.59 -11.59 -25.70
CA ALA A 107 -17.02 -10.44 -24.90
C ALA A 107 -16.31 -10.40 -23.53
N GLN A 108 -16.08 -11.57 -22.91
CA GLN A 108 -15.33 -11.66 -21.66
C GLN A 108 -13.85 -11.31 -21.84
N GLU A 109 -13.21 -11.77 -22.92
CA GLU A 109 -11.82 -11.44 -23.26
C GLU A 109 -11.65 -9.93 -23.47
N LYS A 110 -12.48 -9.31 -24.31
CA LYS A 110 -12.48 -7.85 -24.53
C LYS A 110 -12.68 -7.08 -23.22
N ALA A 111 -13.61 -7.51 -22.37
CA ALA A 111 -13.83 -6.87 -21.07
C ALA A 111 -12.61 -6.99 -20.13
N LYS A 112 -11.91 -8.13 -20.13
CA LYS A 112 -10.66 -8.32 -19.37
C LYS A 112 -9.57 -7.39 -19.88
N GLU A 113 -9.34 -7.35 -21.19
CA GLU A 113 -8.35 -6.46 -21.83
C GLU A 113 -8.61 -4.99 -21.50
N GLU A 114 -9.87 -4.54 -21.55
CA GLU A 114 -10.23 -3.17 -21.17
C GLU A 114 -9.93 -2.88 -19.69
N THR A 115 -10.15 -3.85 -18.79
CA THR A 115 -9.83 -3.67 -17.37
C THR A 115 -8.33 -3.62 -17.13
N GLU A 116 -7.55 -4.41 -17.87
CA GLU A 116 -6.09 -4.42 -17.81
C GLU A 116 -5.52 -3.12 -18.36
N ALA A 117 -6.00 -2.64 -19.51
CA ALA A 117 -5.63 -1.35 -20.07
C ALA A 117 -5.93 -0.18 -19.11
N LYS A 118 -7.09 -0.20 -18.43
CA LYS A 118 -7.43 0.79 -17.39
C LYS A 118 -6.49 0.72 -16.17
N LYS A 119 -6.02 -0.48 -15.80
CA LYS A 119 -5.02 -0.64 -14.73
C LYS A 119 -3.67 -0.07 -15.15
N ILE A 120 -3.22 -0.37 -16.38
CA ILE A 120 -1.95 0.09 -16.93
C ILE A 120 -1.93 1.62 -17.00
N THR A 121 -2.93 2.23 -17.64
CA THR A 121 -3.05 3.70 -17.72
C THR A 121 -3.07 4.36 -16.34
N LYS A 122 -3.79 3.78 -15.36
CA LYS A 122 -3.77 4.26 -13.97
C LYS A 122 -2.38 4.17 -13.32
N GLN A 123 -1.62 3.11 -13.59
CA GLN A 123 -0.25 2.96 -13.11
C GLN A 123 0.68 3.98 -13.77
N GLU A 124 0.56 4.21 -15.08
CA GLU A 124 1.33 5.22 -15.81
C GLU A 124 1.06 6.62 -15.28
N HIS A 125 -0.21 6.98 -15.06
CA HIS A 125 -0.58 8.28 -14.47
C HIS A 125 0.01 8.47 -13.06
N LYS A 126 0.01 7.42 -12.22
CA LYS A 126 0.65 7.47 -10.91
C LYS A 126 2.16 7.67 -11.01
N LYS A 127 2.83 6.95 -11.92
CA LYS A 127 4.27 7.06 -12.15
C LYS A 127 4.64 8.46 -12.65
N TYR A 128 3.87 8.99 -13.60
CA TYR A 128 4.06 10.35 -14.11
C TYR A 128 3.90 11.41 -13.01
N ALA A 129 2.87 11.29 -12.17
CA ALA A 129 2.66 12.19 -11.06
C ALA A 129 3.83 12.15 -10.06
N LEU A 130 4.33 10.96 -9.71
CA LEU A 130 5.49 10.79 -8.84
C LEU A 130 6.75 11.43 -9.47
N GLU A 131 7.02 11.17 -10.74
CA GLU A 131 8.16 11.74 -11.45
C GLU A 131 8.10 13.29 -11.47
N ALA A 132 6.91 13.86 -11.67
CA ALA A 132 6.71 15.31 -11.59
C ALA A 132 7.01 15.85 -10.19
N THR A 133 6.54 15.16 -9.12
CA THR A 133 6.84 15.58 -7.73
C THR A 133 8.33 15.50 -7.41
N MET A 134 9.01 14.44 -7.85
CA MET A 134 10.47 14.31 -7.67
C MET A 134 11.24 15.42 -8.37
N LYS A 135 10.82 15.81 -9.59
CA LYS A 135 11.45 16.94 -10.32
C LYS A 135 11.31 18.27 -9.59
N VAL A 136 10.15 18.52 -8.98
CA VAL A 136 9.93 19.73 -8.16
C VAL A 136 10.82 19.70 -6.92
N GLU A 137 10.83 18.58 -6.19
CA GLU A 137 11.65 18.44 -4.97
C GLU A 137 13.15 18.53 -5.28
N GLU A 138 13.62 17.95 -6.39
CA GLU A 138 15.02 18.04 -6.82
C GLU A 138 15.41 19.48 -7.14
N ALA A 139 14.53 20.25 -7.80
CA ALA A 139 14.76 21.67 -8.06
C ALA A 139 14.83 22.49 -6.76
N GLU A 140 13.98 22.19 -5.78
CA GLU A 140 14.02 22.81 -4.45
C GLU A 140 15.31 22.48 -3.70
N ARG A 141 15.74 21.21 -3.71
CA ARG A 141 17.01 20.77 -3.09
C ARG A 141 18.20 21.48 -3.70
N LYS A 142 18.29 21.53 -5.04
CA LYS A 142 19.34 22.28 -5.76
C LYS A 142 19.35 23.76 -5.37
N ARG A 143 18.18 24.39 -5.28
CA ARG A 143 18.06 25.79 -4.84
C ARG A 143 18.58 26.00 -3.41
N ILE A 144 18.30 25.08 -2.50
CA ILE A 144 18.79 25.14 -1.11
C ILE A 144 20.31 24.95 -1.06
N GLU A 145 20.85 23.99 -1.84
CA GLU A 145 22.29 23.76 -1.95
C GLU A 145 23.02 24.98 -2.49
N ASP A 146 22.50 25.60 -3.55
CA ASP A 146 23.04 26.84 -4.11
C ASP A 146 23.03 27.99 -3.09
N MET A 147 22.01 28.09 -2.25
CA MET A 147 21.96 29.09 -1.18
C MET A 147 23.01 28.81 -0.10
N LYS A 148 23.13 27.55 0.35
CA LYS A 148 24.14 27.14 1.34
C LYS A 148 25.55 27.38 0.84
N GLU A 149 25.81 27.09 -0.43
CA GLU A 149 27.13 27.30 -1.04
C GLU A 149 27.45 28.79 -1.17
N LYS A 150 26.48 29.63 -1.54
CA LYS A 150 26.65 31.10 -1.54
C LYS A 150 26.96 31.64 -0.14
N GLU A 151 26.28 31.17 0.89
CA GLU A 151 26.57 31.57 2.28
C GLU A 151 27.96 31.11 2.70
N ARG A 152 28.33 29.86 2.42
CA ARG A 152 29.68 29.34 2.67
C ARG A 152 30.73 30.20 1.99
N GLN A 153 30.54 30.55 0.72
CA GLN A 153 31.47 31.41 -0.02
C GLN A 153 31.56 32.84 0.52
N LYS A 154 30.47 33.39 1.09
CA LYS A 154 30.51 34.69 1.75
C LYS A 154 31.31 34.61 3.05
N VAL A 155 31.01 33.62 3.89
CA VAL A 155 31.69 33.41 5.18
C VAL A 155 33.18 33.14 4.97
N THR A 156 33.56 32.35 3.96
CA THR A 156 34.98 32.12 3.66
C THR A 156 35.70 33.40 3.24
N LYS A 157 35.09 34.24 2.39
CA LYS A 157 35.63 35.55 2.01
C LYS A 157 35.76 36.49 3.21
N GLU A 158 34.75 36.55 4.07
CA GLU A 158 34.79 37.36 5.30
C GLU A 158 35.90 36.89 6.25
N LEU A 159 36.07 35.58 6.40
CA LEU A 159 37.13 35.00 7.23
C LEU A 159 38.53 35.29 6.66
N GLU A 160 38.69 35.24 5.33
CA GLU A 160 39.92 35.67 4.66
C GLU A 160 40.22 37.16 4.86
N LEU A 161 39.21 38.03 4.75
CA LEU A 161 39.34 39.47 4.99
C LEU A 161 39.74 39.75 6.45
N TRP A 162 39.09 39.11 7.42
CA TRP A 162 39.43 39.22 8.84
C TRP A 162 40.87 38.76 9.11
N LYS A 163 41.29 37.64 8.51
CA LYS A 163 42.67 37.13 8.65
C LYS A 163 43.71 38.10 8.08
N ASN A 164 43.40 38.77 6.98
CA ASN A 164 44.27 39.79 6.40
C ASN A 164 44.34 41.05 7.28
N GLN A 165 43.21 41.52 7.81
CA GLN A 165 43.17 42.64 8.77
C GLN A 165 43.96 42.35 10.05
N GLN A 166 43.91 41.12 10.56
CA GLN A 166 44.75 40.68 11.70
C GLN A 166 46.24 40.77 11.36
N LYS A 167 46.66 40.25 10.20
CA LYS A 167 48.05 40.34 9.75
C LYS A 167 48.50 41.79 9.58
N ASP A 168 47.65 42.66 9.03
CA ASP A 168 47.96 44.07 8.86
C ASP A 168 48.05 44.77 10.22
N GLY A 169 47.10 44.51 11.14
CA GLY A 169 47.11 45.03 12.51
C GLY A 169 48.32 44.60 13.33
N ASP A 170 48.76 43.33 13.21
CA ASP A 170 49.99 42.83 13.83
C ASP A 170 51.24 43.47 13.21
N LYS A 171 51.23 43.75 11.90
CA LYS A 171 52.28 44.52 11.21
C LYS A 171 52.34 45.95 11.75
N TYR A 172 51.20 46.63 11.90
CA TYR A 172 51.12 47.99 12.44
C TYR A 172 51.53 48.05 13.92
N LYS A 173 51.12 47.09 14.75
CA LYS A 173 51.58 46.96 16.15
C LYS A 173 53.08 46.67 16.25
N SER A 174 53.63 45.84 15.37
CA SER A 174 55.08 45.59 15.27
C SER A 174 55.86 46.87 14.90
N ILE A 175 55.31 47.70 14.01
CA ILE A 175 55.89 49.00 13.62
C ILE A 175 55.80 50.02 14.76
N GLN A 176 54.67 50.12 15.46
CA GLN A 176 54.50 50.99 16.64
C GLN A 176 55.43 50.59 17.79
N LYS A 177 55.54 49.29 18.10
CA LYS A 177 56.42 48.78 19.15
C LYS A 177 57.89 49.00 18.84
N LYS A 178 58.30 48.98 17.56
CA LYS A 178 59.64 49.40 17.12
C LYS A 178 59.86 50.92 17.21
N GLY A 179 58.82 51.73 17.02
CA GLY A 179 58.87 53.19 17.21
C GLY A 179 58.96 53.62 18.68
N GLU A 180 58.31 52.90 19.58
CA GLU A 180 58.37 53.13 21.04
C GLU A 180 59.70 52.64 21.64
N LEU A 181 60.23 51.49 21.19
CA LEU A 181 61.56 51.00 21.61
C LEU A 181 62.72 51.96 21.26
N HIS A 182 62.56 52.81 20.26
CA HIS A 182 63.58 53.79 19.85
C HIS A 182 63.58 55.09 20.67
N LYS A 183 62.59 55.30 21.55
CA LYS A 183 62.57 56.48 22.46
C LYS A 183 63.02 56.18 23.90
N GLU A 184 63.19 54.91 24.27
CA GLU A 184 63.43 54.50 25.66
C GLU A 184 64.76 53.79 25.94
N ILE A 185 65.71 53.75 24.98
CA ILE A 185 67.01 53.08 25.21
C ILE A 185 68.19 53.91 24.68
N GLU A 186 68.64 54.86 25.49
CA GLU A 186 70.03 54.98 25.96
C GLU A 186 69.99 55.58 27.38
N PRO A 187 70.84 55.21 28.36
CA PRO A 187 71.76 54.07 28.53
C PRO A 187 71.36 53.21 29.75
N LEU A 188 71.97 52.01 29.93
CA LEU A 188 72.23 51.31 31.22
C LEU A 188 72.45 49.81 30.99
N LYS A 189 73.71 49.37 30.88
CA LYS A 189 74.12 48.00 31.19
C LYS A 189 75.53 47.99 31.80
N GLU A 190 75.58 47.90 33.13
CA GLU A 190 76.70 47.31 33.87
C GLU A 190 76.16 46.22 34.83
N ARG A 191 77.01 45.20 35.04
CA ARG A 191 76.91 44.00 35.93
C ARG A 191 76.21 42.77 35.30
N LYS A 192 76.96 41.79 34.79
CA LYS A 192 77.67 40.65 35.46
C LYS A 192 76.68 39.71 36.19
N ASN A 193 76.72 38.37 36.13
CA ASN A 193 77.61 37.36 35.55
C ASN A 193 76.93 35.97 35.74
N GLU A 194 77.31 34.99 34.89
CA GLU A 194 77.36 33.52 35.17
C GLU A 194 76.03 32.73 35.29
N THR A 195 75.82 31.52 34.74
CA THR A 195 76.65 30.54 34.00
C THR A 195 75.73 29.49 33.31
N THR A 196 76.09 29.12 32.08
CA THR A 196 76.01 27.79 31.41
C THR A 196 74.73 26.92 31.47
N THR A 197 74.13 26.65 30.30
CA THR A 197 74.37 25.43 29.50
C THR A 197 73.70 25.49 28.11
N LYS A 198 74.44 25.01 27.12
CA LYS A 198 74.13 24.89 25.68
C LYS A 198 73.11 23.75 25.48
N THR A 199 72.28 23.68 24.42
CA THR A 199 72.71 23.43 23.03
C THR A 199 71.56 23.65 22.02
N ARG A 200 71.95 24.17 20.85
CA ARG A 200 71.22 24.59 19.64
C ARG A 200 70.77 23.38 18.77
N ILE A 201 69.56 23.35 18.15
CA ILE A 201 69.15 23.79 16.77
C ILE A 201 69.79 22.93 15.63
N PRO A 202 69.23 22.70 14.40
CA PRO A 202 67.98 23.13 13.74
C PRO A 202 67.13 22.07 12.97
N ASN A 203 65.87 22.48 12.68
CA ASN A 203 65.09 22.47 11.42
C ASN A 203 65.28 21.43 10.29
N GLU A 204 64.10 21.07 9.75
CA GLU A 204 63.68 20.99 8.34
C GLU A 204 64.75 21.31 7.28
N GLY A 205 64.85 20.63 6.15
CA GLY A 205 63.89 19.81 5.43
C GLY A 205 64.18 19.96 3.93
N THR A 206 63.77 18.95 3.16
CA THR A 206 63.64 18.91 1.70
C THR A 206 64.91 18.72 0.84
N SER A 207 64.92 17.64 0.06
CA SER A 207 64.74 17.68 -1.41
C SER A 207 65.64 16.70 -2.19
N LYS A 208 64.94 15.79 -2.90
CA LYS A 208 65.20 15.31 -4.26
C LYS A 208 66.12 14.10 -4.51
N THR A 209 65.63 13.36 -5.52
CA THR A 209 66.33 12.63 -6.61
C THR A 209 66.64 11.13 -6.46
N ARG A 210 65.76 10.32 -7.07
CA ARG A 210 66.01 9.50 -8.29
C ARG A 210 66.73 8.12 -8.18
N LEU A 211 65.95 7.11 -8.58
CA LEU A 211 66.21 5.86 -9.35
C LEU A 211 67.09 4.71 -8.83
N LYS A 212 66.47 3.51 -8.91
CA LYS A 212 67.00 2.15 -9.27
C LYS A 212 68.00 1.51 -8.28
N SER A 213 68.12 0.19 -8.11
CA SER A 213 67.41 -1.01 -8.56
C SER A 213 67.92 -2.21 -7.73
N THR A 214 67.17 -3.33 -7.80
CA THR A 214 67.63 -4.74 -7.75
C THR A 214 68.12 -5.40 -6.45
N LYS A 215 67.29 -6.37 -6.02
CA LYS A 215 67.55 -7.80 -5.71
C LYS A 215 68.10 -8.23 -4.34
N GLY A 216 67.37 -9.20 -3.78
CA GLY A 216 67.77 -10.19 -2.76
C GLY A 216 67.29 -9.82 -1.35
N SER A 217 66.71 -10.68 -0.52
CA SER A 217 66.39 -12.11 -0.56
C SER A 217 65.61 -12.46 0.71
N CYS A 218 64.81 -13.53 0.65
CA CYS A 218 64.32 -14.36 1.76
C CYS A 218 63.31 -13.81 2.77
N SER A 219 62.09 -14.38 2.73
CA SER A 219 61.48 -15.09 3.87
C SER A 219 60.28 -15.90 3.32
N MET A 220 60.46 -17.19 3.01
CA MET A 220 60.15 -18.32 3.91
C MET A 220 58.69 -18.36 4.37
N PHE A 221 57.70 -18.33 3.45
CA PHE A 221 56.40 -18.98 3.65
C PHE A 221 55.66 -19.11 2.29
N SER A 222 55.99 -20.17 1.55
CA SER A 222 55.22 -20.61 0.37
C SER A 222 54.81 -22.06 0.61
N GLN A 223 53.83 -22.27 1.48
CA GLN A 223 53.14 -23.55 1.56
C GLN A 223 51.92 -23.49 0.63
N ASN A 224 51.94 -24.40 -0.34
CA ASN A 224 50.92 -24.69 -1.33
C ASN A 224 49.47 -24.51 -0.81
N LEU A 225 48.83 -23.41 -1.20
CA LEU A 225 47.37 -23.37 -1.30
C LEU A 225 46.99 -24.09 -2.59
N LYS A 226 46.69 -25.39 -2.48
CA LYS A 226 45.86 -26.05 -3.49
C LYS A 226 44.53 -25.30 -3.51
N GLU A 227 44.16 -24.72 -4.65
CA GLU A 227 42.79 -24.31 -4.91
C GLU A 227 41.89 -25.53 -4.65
N GLU A 228 41.14 -25.52 -3.55
CA GLU A 228 40.01 -26.41 -3.39
C GLU A 228 38.97 -26.01 -4.43
N GLN A 229 39.00 -26.69 -5.58
CA GLN A 229 37.91 -26.62 -6.53
C GLN A 229 36.66 -27.13 -5.85
N LEU A 230 35.73 -26.21 -5.56
CA LEU A 230 34.41 -26.56 -5.08
C LEU A 230 33.77 -27.53 -6.10
N PRO A 231 33.19 -28.65 -5.66
CA PRO A 231 32.53 -29.58 -6.56
C PRO A 231 31.40 -28.86 -7.29
N ALA A 232 31.29 -29.09 -8.61
CA ALA A 232 30.27 -28.47 -9.43
C ALA A 232 28.86 -28.75 -8.86
N PRO A 233 27.94 -27.77 -8.86
CA PRO A 233 26.58 -27.97 -8.40
C PRO A 233 25.90 -29.08 -9.22
N ARG A 234 25.17 -29.98 -8.56
CA ARG A 234 24.48 -31.08 -9.22
C ARG A 234 23.50 -30.54 -10.26
N ALA A 235 23.38 -31.23 -11.40
CA ALA A 235 22.39 -30.89 -12.42
C ALA A 235 20.96 -30.95 -11.84
N ALA A 236 20.15 -29.94 -12.15
CA ALA A 236 18.75 -29.90 -11.75
C ALA A 236 17.97 -31.03 -12.44
N ALA A 237 17.45 -31.97 -11.66
CA ALA A 237 16.56 -33.02 -12.16
C ALA A 237 15.11 -32.65 -11.83
N THR A 238 14.24 -32.61 -12.83
CA THR A 238 12.80 -32.40 -12.65
C THR A 238 12.17 -33.72 -12.19
N ILE A 239 11.89 -33.82 -10.90
CA ILE A 239 11.13 -34.95 -10.34
C ILE A 239 9.67 -34.77 -10.78
N LYS A 240 9.18 -35.65 -11.67
CA LYS A 240 7.75 -35.73 -11.96
C LYS A 240 7.05 -36.41 -10.78
N VAL A 241 6.51 -35.60 -9.88
CA VAL A 241 5.65 -36.09 -8.79
C VAL A 241 4.27 -36.34 -9.38
N ASN A 242 3.95 -37.60 -9.62
CA ASN A 242 2.58 -37.99 -9.97
C ASN A 242 1.80 -38.17 -8.68
N PHE A 243 0.99 -37.18 -8.31
CA PHE A 243 0.09 -37.31 -7.18
C PHE A 243 -1.00 -38.32 -7.50
N THR A 244 -1.14 -39.34 -6.65
CA THR A 244 -2.23 -40.30 -6.75
C THR A 244 -3.54 -39.55 -6.52
N PRO A 245 -4.54 -39.64 -7.42
CA PRO A 245 -5.82 -38.99 -7.20
C PRO A 245 -6.44 -39.56 -5.93
N ARG A 246 -6.84 -38.68 -5.01
CA ARG A 246 -7.47 -39.07 -3.75
C ARG A 246 -8.90 -39.53 -4.05
N VAL A 247 -9.09 -40.82 -4.22
CA VAL A 247 -10.43 -41.40 -4.41
C VAL A 247 -10.99 -41.74 -3.02
N PHE A 248 -12.04 -41.03 -2.62
CA PHE A 248 -12.86 -41.44 -1.47
C PHE A 248 -13.90 -42.44 -1.98
N PRO A 249 -13.85 -43.73 -1.61
CA PRO A 249 -14.86 -44.69 -2.00
C PRO A 249 -16.11 -44.46 -1.15
N THR A 250 -16.89 -43.42 -1.47
CA THR A 250 -18.22 -43.21 -0.88
C THR A 250 -19.27 -43.81 -1.82
N ALA A 251 -20.21 -44.58 -1.28
CA ALA A 251 -21.26 -45.22 -2.07
C ALA A 251 -22.07 -44.16 -2.86
N LEU A 252 -22.30 -44.41 -4.15
CA LEU A 252 -22.85 -43.51 -5.19
C LEU A 252 -24.19 -42.81 -4.90
N ARG A 253 -24.80 -43.02 -3.73
CA ARG A 253 -26.11 -42.47 -3.35
C ARG A 253 -26.03 -41.11 -2.63
N GLU A 254 -24.86 -40.71 -2.12
CA GLU A 254 -24.67 -39.43 -1.42
C GLU A 254 -23.47 -38.66 -1.98
N SER A 255 -23.44 -38.44 -3.30
CA SER A 255 -22.36 -37.69 -3.94
C SER A 255 -22.45 -36.19 -3.56
N ARG A 256 -21.72 -35.79 -2.52
CA ARG A 256 -21.50 -34.38 -2.12
C ARG A 256 -20.29 -33.76 -2.83
N ILE A 257 -19.93 -34.28 -4.02
CA ILE A 257 -18.73 -33.85 -4.75
C ILE A 257 -18.72 -32.34 -4.99
N ALA A 258 -19.85 -31.74 -5.35
CA ALA A 258 -19.94 -30.29 -5.54
C ALA A 258 -19.69 -29.50 -4.24
N GLU A 259 -20.19 -29.98 -3.10
CA GLU A 259 -19.96 -29.35 -1.79
C GLU A 259 -18.50 -29.50 -1.33
N GLU A 260 -17.88 -30.64 -1.63
CA GLU A 260 -16.47 -30.90 -1.36
C GLU A 260 -15.55 -30.06 -2.25
N GLU A 261 -15.86 -29.93 -3.54
CA GLU A 261 -15.15 -29.05 -4.48
C GLU A 261 -15.29 -27.58 -4.06
N GLU A 262 -16.50 -27.14 -3.68
CA GLU A 262 -16.70 -25.80 -3.12
C GLU A 262 -15.92 -25.58 -1.83
N TRP A 263 -15.89 -26.58 -0.94
CA TRP A 263 -15.11 -26.52 0.30
C TRP A 263 -13.61 -26.42 0.01
N LEU A 264 -13.10 -27.19 -0.94
CA LEU A 264 -11.71 -27.14 -1.40
C LEU A 264 -11.38 -25.81 -2.06
N HIS A 265 -12.28 -25.27 -2.89
CA HIS A 265 -12.14 -23.96 -3.52
C HIS A 265 -12.10 -22.84 -2.47
N LYS A 266 -13.03 -22.83 -1.51
CA LYS A 266 -13.05 -21.88 -0.38
C LYS A 266 -11.75 -21.96 0.44
N GLN A 267 -11.24 -23.17 0.67
CA GLN A 267 -9.98 -23.37 1.38
C GLN A 267 -8.77 -22.86 0.58
N ALA A 268 -8.73 -23.11 -0.73
CA ALA A 268 -7.67 -22.64 -1.61
C ALA A 268 -7.68 -21.12 -1.79
N GLU A 269 -8.85 -20.50 -1.88
CA GLU A 269 -9.02 -19.05 -1.90
C GLU A 269 -8.57 -18.41 -0.59
N ALA A 270 -8.98 -18.97 0.56
CA ALA A 270 -8.49 -18.50 1.86
C ALA A 270 -6.96 -18.58 1.96
N ARG A 271 -6.34 -19.67 1.48
CA ARG A 271 -4.87 -19.81 1.41
C ARG A 271 -4.23 -18.82 0.45
N ARG A 272 -4.86 -18.52 -0.70
CA ARG A 272 -4.37 -17.50 -1.65
C ARG A 272 -4.46 -16.09 -1.09
N ILE A 273 -5.52 -15.75 -0.36
CA ILE A 273 -5.65 -14.45 0.32
C ILE A 273 -4.54 -14.30 1.37
N ILE A 274 -4.36 -15.33 2.20
CA ILE A 274 -3.28 -15.37 3.19
C ILE A 274 -1.90 -15.28 2.50
N ASN A 275 -1.67 -16.02 1.41
CA ASN A 275 -0.41 -15.98 0.66
C ASN A 275 -0.17 -14.66 -0.09
N SER A 276 -1.22 -14.01 -0.60
CA SER A 276 -1.14 -12.70 -1.24
C SER A 276 -0.76 -11.61 -0.23
N ASP A 277 -1.34 -11.65 0.97
CA ASP A 277 -0.94 -10.77 2.07
C ASP A 277 0.45 -11.13 2.63
N LEU A 278 0.87 -12.39 2.52
CA LEU A 278 2.21 -12.87 2.89
C LEU A 278 3.31 -12.48 1.90
N SER A 279 2.99 -12.24 0.61
CA SER A 279 3.99 -11.80 -0.37
C SER A 279 4.50 -10.38 -0.07
N GLU A 280 3.68 -9.51 0.56
CA GLU A 280 4.15 -8.25 1.18
C GLU A 280 4.94 -8.48 2.48
N LEU A 281 4.80 -9.64 3.12
CA LEU A 281 5.48 -10.01 4.36
C LEU A 281 6.79 -10.80 4.13
N GLU A 282 7.11 -11.16 2.89
CA GLU A 282 8.28 -11.98 2.54
C GLU A 282 9.59 -11.19 2.65
N ASP A 283 9.51 -9.85 2.58
CA ASP A 283 10.62 -8.91 2.79
C ASP A 283 10.93 -8.63 4.28
N LEU A 284 10.10 -9.11 5.22
CA LEU A 284 10.32 -8.90 6.65
C LEU A 284 11.35 -9.89 7.20
N LYS A 285 12.27 -9.39 8.04
CA LYS A 285 13.27 -10.23 8.71
C LYS A 285 12.58 -11.27 9.59
N GLU A 286 13.25 -12.39 9.86
CA GLU A 286 12.71 -13.51 10.66
C GLU A 286 12.19 -13.08 12.04
N GLU A 287 12.82 -12.06 12.63
CA GLU A 287 12.39 -11.40 13.88
C GLU A 287 11.06 -10.65 13.75
N GLU A 288 10.79 -10.04 12.60
CA GLU A 288 9.58 -9.27 12.35
C GLU A 288 8.36 -10.16 11.99
N LYS A 289 8.59 -11.46 11.80
CA LYS A 289 7.51 -12.48 11.70
C LYS A 289 6.93 -12.85 13.07
N ASN A 290 7.50 -12.37 14.17
CA ASN A 290 6.93 -12.58 15.50
C ASN A 290 5.89 -11.48 15.83
N PRO A 291 4.62 -11.83 16.09
CA PRO A 291 3.58 -10.86 16.42
C PRO A 291 3.87 -10.07 17.70
N ASP A 292 4.58 -10.65 18.67
CA ASP A 292 4.97 -9.95 19.90
C ASP A 292 6.02 -8.86 19.65
N TRP A 293 6.96 -9.12 18.74
CA TRP A 293 7.95 -8.11 18.36
C TRP A 293 7.29 -6.91 17.66
N LEU A 294 6.35 -7.16 16.74
CA LEU A 294 5.59 -6.09 16.07
C LEU A 294 4.69 -5.32 17.04
N LYS A 295 4.10 -6.01 18.02
CA LYS A 295 3.35 -5.38 19.12
C LYS A 295 4.25 -4.42 19.90
N ASP A 296 5.45 -4.85 20.27
CA ASP A 296 6.39 -4.02 21.02
C ASP A 296 6.95 -2.87 20.20
N LYS A 297 7.19 -3.07 18.89
CA LYS A 297 7.51 -2.01 17.94
C LYS A 297 6.38 -0.97 17.89
N GLY A 298 5.14 -1.42 17.74
CA GLY A 298 3.95 -0.55 17.78
C GLY A 298 3.83 0.22 19.10
N ASN A 299 4.12 -0.42 20.24
CA ASN A 299 4.13 0.23 21.55
C ASN A 299 5.18 1.33 21.65
N LYS A 300 6.40 1.08 21.13
CA LYS A 300 7.47 2.09 21.07
C LYS A 300 7.08 3.27 20.19
N MET A 301 6.52 3.02 19.01
CA MET A 301 6.03 4.07 18.11
C MET A 301 4.92 4.91 18.74
N PHE A 302 3.97 4.25 19.43
CA PHE A 302 2.92 4.93 20.19
C PHE A 302 3.49 5.82 21.30
N ALA A 303 4.50 5.34 22.04
CA ALA A 303 5.17 6.12 23.08
C ALA A 303 5.94 7.34 22.50
N MET A 304 6.47 7.22 21.28
CA MET A 304 7.10 8.32 20.55
C MET A 304 6.10 9.32 19.95
N GLY A 305 4.79 9.03 20.01
CA GLY A 305 3.74 9.87 19.44
C GLY A 305 3.49 9.65 17.93
N ASP A 306 4.20 8.72 17.29
CA ASP A 306 3.93 8.33 15.92
C ASP A 306 2.80 7.28 15.87
N TYR A 307 1.57 7.78 15.90
CA TYR A 307 0.38 6.94 15.88
C TYR A 307 0.13 6.26 14.54
N LEU A 308 0.54 6.87 13.41
CA LEU A 308 0.37 6.28 12.08
C LEU A 308 1.34 5.11 11.89
N GLY A 309 2.61 5.29 12.25
CA GLY A 309 3.60 4.21 12.26
C GLY A 309 3.20 3.07 13.20
N ALA A 310 2.63 3.39 14.37
CA ALA A 310 2.10 2.39 15.29
C ALA A 310 0.94 1.59 14.68
N VAL A 311 -0.03 2.24 14.02
CA VAL A 311 -1.14 1.55 13.32
C VAL A 311 -0.61 0.58 12.27
N ASN A 312 0.39 0.99 11.49
CA ASN A 312 1.00 0.12 10.47
C ASN A 312 1.66 -1.12 11.11
N ALA A 313 2.42 -0.94 12.18
CA ALA A 313 3.02 -2.06 12.92
C ALA A 313 1.95 -3.02 13.48
N TYR A 314 0.87 -2.49 14.06
CA TYR A 314 -0.24 -3.33 14.54
C TYR A 314 -1.01 -4.01 13.41
N ASN A 315 -1.18 -3.37 12.25
CA ASN A 315 -1.82 -3.99 11.08
C ASN A 315 -1.04 -5.21 10.62
N LEU A 316 0.29 -5.10 10.53
CA LEU A 316 1.16 -6.23 10.22
C LEU A 316 1.05 -7.32 11.30
N ALA A 317 1.05 -6.94 12.58
CA ALA A 317 0.91 -7.90 13.68
C ALA A 317 -0.43 -8.67 13.61
N VAL A 318 -1.52 -7.98 13.27
CA VAL A 318 -2.86 -8.57 13.12
C VAL A 318 -2.93 -9.51 11.91
N ARG A 319 -2.23 -9.19 10.81
CA ARG A 319 -2.11 -10.10 9.65
C ARG A 319 -1.42 -11.40 10.01
N LEU A 320 -0.39 -11.35 10.87
CA LEU A 320 0.32 -12.54 11.35
C LEU A 320 -0.50 -13.32 12.38
N ASN A 321 -1.11 -12.63 13.34
CA ASN A 321 -1.93 -13.25 14.38
C ASN A 321 -3.19 -12.43 14.66
N ASN A 322 -4.31 -12.91 14.14
CA ASN A 322 -5.62 -12.30 14.32
C ASN A 322 -6.35 -12.72 15.62
N ALA A 323 -5.77 -13.63 16.40
CA ALA A 323 -6.38 -14.16 17.62
C ALA A 323 -6.00 -13.34 18.86
N LEU A 324 -5.05 -12.39 18.76
CA LEU A 324 -4.53 -11.65 19.91
C LEU A 324 -5.34 -10.36 20.17
N PRO A 325 -6.18 -10.29 21.23
CA PRO A 325 -7.04 -9.13 21.48
C PRO A 325 -6.26 -7.85 21.82
N LEU A 326 -5.06 -7.97 22.37
CA LEU A 326 -4.22 -6.82 22.73
C LEU A 326 -3.81 -5.98 21.50
N LEU A 327 -3.64 -6.60 20.33
CA LEU A 327 -3.26 -5.90 19.10
C LEU A 327 -4.38 -4.95 18.66
N TYR A 328 -5.61 -5.45 18.58
CA TYR A 328 -6.79 -4.65 18.26
C TYR A 328 -7.00 -3.55 19.29
N LEU A 329 -6.83 -3.88 20.57
CA LEU A 329 -6.97 -2.91 21.64
C LEU A 329 -5.98 -1.75 21.46
N ASN A 330 -4.69 -2.03 21.27
CA ASN A 330 -3.66 -1.02 21.06
C ASN A 330 -3.84 -0.24 19.76
N ARG A 331 -4.27 -0.90 18.68
CA ARG A 331 -4.63 -0.23 17.41
C ARG A 331 -5.80 0.74 17.60
N ALA A 332 -6.84 0.36 18.35
CA ALA A 332 -7.96 1.24 18.70
C ALA A 332 -7.50 2.50 19.45
N ALA A 333 -6.52 2.38 20.36
CA ALA A 333 -5.96 3.54 21.05
C ALA A 333 -5.23 4.49 20.08
N CYS A 334 -4.51 3.97 19.09
CA CYS A 334 -3.90 4.78 18.05
C CYS A 334 -4.97 5.48 17.20
N HIS A 335 -6.05 4.77 16.84
CA HIS A 335 -7.15 5.34 16.08
C HIS A 335 -7.90 6.44 16.84
N LEU A 336 -8.09 6.31 18.16
CA LEU A 336 -8.62 7.40 18.99
C LEU A 336 -7.72 8.65 18.94
N LYS A 337 -6.39 8.48 19.00
CA LYS A 337 -5.44 9.61 18.91
C LYS A 337 -5.44 10.27 17.54
N LEU A 338 -5.66 9.50 16.48
CA LEU A 338 -5.79 9.97 15.10
C LEU A 338 -7.19 10.47 14.73
N ARG A 339 -8.16 10.47 15.65
CA ARG A 339 -9.58 10.75 15.39
C ARG A 339 -10.24 9.86 14.32
N ASN A 340 -9.74 8.65 14.13
CA ASN A 340 -10.36 7.63 13.27
C ASN A 340 -11.41 6.84 14.06
N LEU A 341 -12.51 7.50 14.43
CA LEU A 341 -13.46 7.02 15.44
C LEU A 341 -14.18 5.72 15.05
N HIS A 342 -14.64 5.60 13.79
CA HIS A 342 -15.29 4.38 13.31
C HIS A 342 -14.37 3.15 13.40
N LYS A 343 -13.11 3.29 12.98
CA LYS A 343 -12.11 2.21 13.07
C LYS A 343 -11.79 1.85 14.52
N ALA A 344 -11.77 2.83 15.43
CA ALA A 344 -11.59 2.57 16.85
C ALA A 344 -12.75 1.74 17.44
N ILE A 345 -13.98 1.97 16.98
CA ILE A 345 -15.17 1.20 17.39
C ILE A 345 -15.10 -0.23 16.87
N GLU A 346 -14.76 -0.41 15.59
CA GLU A 346 -14.58 -1.72 14.97
C GLU A 346 -13.52 -2.55 15.72
N ASP A 347 -12.34 -1.96 15.95
CA ASP A 347 -11.24 -2.63 16.65
C ASP A 347 -11.58 -2.98 18.10
N SER A 348 -12.23 -2.05 18.82
CA SER A 348 -12.63 -2.30 20.20
C SER A 348 -13.72 -3.38 20.29
N SER A 349 -14.62 -3.44 19.31
CA SER A 349 -15.65 -4.48 19.22
C SER A 349 -15.03 -5.84 18.90
N LYS A 350 -14.08 -5.89 17.96
CA LYS A 350 -13.33 -7.12 17.67
C LYS A 350 -12.53 -7.61 18.86
N ALA A 351 -11.90 -6.70 19.61
CA ALA A 351 -11.20 -7.05 20.84
C ALA A 351 -12.16 -7.68 21.87
N LEU A 352 -13.37 -7.13 22.04
CA LEU A 352 -14.38 -7.69 22.94
C LEU A 352 -14.87 -9.07 22.51
N GLU A 353 -15.06 -9.30 21.21
CA GLU A 353 -15.41 -10.63 20.67
C GLU A 353 -14.35 -11.69 21.01
N LEU A 354 -13.07 -11.33 20.88
CA LEU A 354 -11.94 -12.21 21.17
C LEU A 354 -11.70 -12.43 22.69
N LEU A 355 -12.27 -11.58 23.53
CA LEU A 355 -12.16 -11.67 25.00
C LEU A 355 -13.29 -12.51 25.63
N ILE A 356 -14.01 -13.29 24.83
CA ILE A 356 -15.02 -14.25 25.27
C ILE A 356 -14.37 -15.65 25.34
N PRO A 357 -14.50 -16.40 26.45
CA PRO A 357 -15.29 -16.12 27.64
C PRO A 357 -14.65 -15.08 28.59
N PRO A 358 -15.46 -14.41 29.44
CA PRO A 358 -14.96 -13.49 30.45
C PRO A 358 -14.19 -14.24 31.55
N VAL A 359 -12.88 -13.98 31.64
CA VAL A 359 -11.96 -14.59 32.62
C VAL A 359 -11.35 -13.49 33.50
N PRO A 360 -11.00 -13.74 34.77
CA PRO A 360 -10.32 -12.74 35.61
C PRO A 360 -9.05 -12.15 34.98
N ASP A 361 -8.26 -12.97 34.29
CA ASP A 361 -7.01 -12.52 33.64
C ASP A 361 -7.24 -11.48 32.54
N ASN A 362 -8.38 -11.58 31.84
CA ASN A 362 -8.71 -10.71 30.71
C ASN A 362 -9.62 -9.52 31.12
N GLU A 363 -9.94 -9.40 32.40
CA GLU A 363 -10.78 -8.35 32.99
C GLU A 363 -10.30 -6.94 32.63
N LYS A 364 -9.01 -6.66 32.86
CA LYS A 364 -8.40 -5.36 32.54
C LYS A 364 -8.47 -5.02 31.05
N ALA A 365 -8.36 -6.02 30.18
CA ALA A 365 -8.45 -5.83 28.74
C ALA A 365 -9.89 -5.52 28.32
N ARG A 366 -10.88 -6.20 28.90
CA ARG A 366 -12.31 -5.94 28.67
C ARG A 366 -12.71 -4.53 29.09
N VAL A 367 -12.28 -4.09 30.28
CA VAL A 367 -12.50 -2.70 30.75
C VAL A 367 -11.93 -1.70 29.76
N LYS A 368 -10.67 -1.88 29.33
CA LYS A 368 -10.03 -1.00 28.35
C LYS A 368 -10.77 -0.97 27.02
N ALA A 369 -11.30 -2.11 26.55
CA ALA A 369 -12.02 -2.19 25.28
C ALA A 369 -13.35 -1.44 25.36
N HIS A 370 -14.12 -1.62 26.43
CA HIS A 370 -15.34 -0.84 26.68
C HIS A 370 -15.06 0.65 26.77
N VAL A 371 -14.04 1.07 27.55
CA VAL A 371 -13.69 2.49 27.69
C VAL A 371 -13.27 3.09 26.34
N ARG A 372 -12.46 2.40 25.54
CA ARG A 372 -12.02 2.89 24.22
C ARG A 372 -13.18 3.01 23.24
N ARG A 373 -14.08 2.02 23.21
CA ARG A 373 -15.29 2.07 22.38
C ARG A 373 -16.25 3.17 22.82
N GLY A 374 -16.52 3.27 24.13
CA GLY A 374 -17.35 4.32 24.71
C GLY A 374 -16.80 5.73 24.46
N THR A 375 -15.48 5.90 24.56
CA THR A 375 -14.80 7.16 24.21
C THR A 375 -14.99 7.51 22.73
N ALA A 376 -14.85 6.54 21.83
CA ALA A 376 -15.07 6.75 20.40
C ALA A 376 -16.53 7.15 20.10
N PHE A 377 -17.50 6.50 20.75
CA PHE A 377 -18.92 6.87 20.63
C PHE A 377 -19.20 8.29 21.14
N CYS A 378 -18.64 8.67 22.29
CA CYS A 378 -18.80 10.03 22.82
C CYS A 378 -18.18 11.09 21.89
N GLN A 379 -17.04 10.79 21.25
CA GLN A 379 -16.43 11.69 20.26
C GLN A 379 -17.23 11.77 18.95
N LEU A 380 -18.09 10.79 18.67
CA LEU A 380 -19.08 10.81 17.58
C LEU A 380 -20.44 11.39 18.01
N GLU A 381 -20.52 11.96 19.22
CA GLU A 381 -21.77 12.51 19.81
C GLU A 381 -22.87 11.46 20.06
N LEU A 382 -22.51 10.17 20.01
CA LEU A 382 -23.37 9.03 20.36
C LEU A 382 -23.26 8.74 21.85
N TYR A 383 -23.72 9.68 22.67
CA TYR A 383 -23.53 9.65 24.13
C TYR A 383 -24.29 8.50 24.82
N THR A 384 -25.41 8.05 24.27
CA THR A 384 -26.20 6.97 24.89
C THR A 384 -25.50 5.62 24.80
N GLU A 385 -24.92 5.33 23.64
CA GLU A 385 -24.10 4.15 23.37
C GLU A 385 -22.79 4.22 24.13
N GLY A 386 -22.19 5.41 24.18
CA GLY A 386 -21.01 5.69 25.01
C GLY A 386 -21.26 5.36 26.48
N LEU A 387 -22.34 5.88 27.07
CA LEU A 387 -22.68 5.65 28.46
C LEU A 387 -22.87 4.15 28.77
N ARG A 388 -23.53 3.40 27.87
CA ARG A 388 -23.70 1.93 28.03
C ARG A 388 -22.36 1.20 28.13
N ASP A 389 -21.38 1.60 27.33
CA ASP A 389 -20.03 1.03 27.39
C ASP A 389 -19.29 1.42 28.69
N TYR A 390 -19.41 2.66 29.13
CA TYR A 390 -18.85 3.10 30.42
C TYR A 390 -19.49 2.37 31.61
N GLU A 391 -20.80 2.14 31.59
CA GLU A 391 -21.50 1.35 32.60
C GLU A 391 -21.09 -0.13 32.58
N ALA A 392 -20.89 -0.70 31.38
CA ALA A 392 -20.34 -2.05 31.25
C ALA A 392 -18.92 -2.13 31.83
N ALA A 393 -18.09 -1.11 31.61
CA ALA A 393 -16.76 -1.03 32.20
C ALA A 393 -16.81 -0.92 33.74
N LEU A 394 -17.73 -0.12 34.31
CA LEU A 394 -17.93 0.00 35.75
C LEU A 394 -18.47 -1.27 36.41
N LYS A 395 -19.28 -2.07 35.70
CA LYS A 395 -19.70 -3.39 36.20
C LYS A 395 -18.54 -4.36 36.36
N ILE A 396 -17.49 -4.20 35.55
CA ILE A 396 -16.29 -5.04 35.58
C ILE A 396 -15.29 -4.49 36.61
N ASP A 397 -15.00 -3.19 36.60
CA ASP A 397 -14.12 -2.53 37.57
C ASP A 397 -14.83 -1.38 38.31
N PRO A 398 -15.61 -1.68 39.37
CA PRO A 398 -16.38 -0.68 40.10
C PRO A 398 -15.51 0.29 40.92
N ARG A 399 -14.22 0.00 41.12
CA ARG A 399 -13.34 0.83 41.97
C ARG A 399 -12.69 1.98 41.20
N ASN A 400 -12.88 2.02 39.89
CA ASN A 400 -12.21 2.97 39.02
C ASN A 400 -12.91 4.34 38.99
N LYS A 401 -12.47 5.23 39.89
CA LYS A 401 -12.99 6.60 40.01
C LYS A 401 -12.89 7.42 38.72
N ASN A 402 -11.97 7.10 37.80
CA ASN A 402 -11.84 7.85 36.55
C ASN A 402 -13.00 7.52 35.60
N ILE A 403 -13.33 6.22 35.45
CA ILE A 403 -14.44 5.75 34.62
C ILE A 403 -15.77 6.26 35.20
N GLU A 404 -15.90 6.29 36.53
CA GLU A 404 -17.08 6.82 37.22
C GLU A 404 -17.30 8.30 36.90
N LYS A 405 -16.26 9.13 37.06
CA LYS A 405 -16.31 10.56 36.69
C LYS A 405 -16.65 10.78 35.23
N ASP A 406 -16.08 9.98 34.33
CA ASP A 406 -16.36 10.12 32.90
C ASP A 406 -17.79 9.69 32.56
N ALA A 407 -18.32 8.64 33.19
CA ALA A 407 -19.72 8.25 33.07
C ALA A 407 -20.69 9.32 33.60
N GLU A 408 -20.35 9.95 34.73
CA GLU A 408 -21.12 11.08 35.29
C GLU A 408 -21.15 12.29 34.34
N LYS A 409 -20.00 12.67 33.76
CA LYS A 409 -19.95 13.74 32.75
C LYS A 409 -20.87 13.45 31.58
N ILE A 410 -20.84 12.22 31.06
CA ILE A 410 -21.71 11.80 29.96
C ILE A 410 -23.19 11.86 30.38
N ARG A 411 -23.54 11.43 31.60
CA ARG A 411 -24.90 11.57 32.14
C ARG A 411 -25.36 13.01 32.21
N HIS A 412 -24.51 13.91 32.71
CA HIS A 412 -24.83 15.34 32.77
C HIS A 412 -25.02 15.97 31.38
N LEU A 413 -24.22 15.54 30.41
CA LEU A 413 -24.33 15.98 29.03
C LEU A 413 -25.65 15.53 28.38
N ILE A 414 -26.05 14.27 28.61
CA ILE A 414 -27.36 13.74 28.14
C ILE A 414 -28.53 14.49 28.80
N GLN A 415 -28.41 14.82 30.09
CA GLN A 415 -29.42 15.58 30.84
C GLN A 415 -29.42 17.08 30.51
N GLY A 416 -28.49 17.57 29.69
CA GLY A 416 -28.39 18.98 29.30
C GLY A 416 -27.95 19.92 30.43
N THR A 417 -27.34 19.39 31.48
CA THR A 417 -26.94 20.17 32.68
C THR A 417 -25.53 20.78 32.57
N MET A 418 -24.75 20.41 31.55
CA MET A 418 -23.44 20.99 31.27
C MET A 418 -23.55 21.99 30.11
N GLN A 419 -23.45 23.28 30.42
CA GLN A 419 -23.19 24.31 29.40
C GLN A 419 -21.73 24.19 28.96
N CYS A 420 -21.50 23.97 27.67
CA CYS A 420 -20.15 24.00 27.07
C CYS A 420 -19.51 25.37 27.32
N SER A 421 -18.40 25.41 28.08
CA SER A 421 -17.52 26.57 28.22
C SER A 421 -16.68 26.79 26.97
#